data_AF-A0A952WRR9-F1
#
_entry.id   AF-A0A952WRR9-F1
#
_cell.length_a   1.000
_cell.length_b   1.000
_cell.length_c   1.000
_cell.angle_alpha   90.00
_cell.angle_beta   90.00
_cell.angle_gamma   90.00
#
_symmetry.space_group_name_H-M   'P 1'
#
loop_
_entity.id
_entity.type
_entity.pdbx_description
1 polymer ?
#
loop_
_entity_poly.entity_id
_entity_poly.type
_entity_poly.pdbx_seq_one_letter_code
_entity_poly.pdbx_strand_id
1 'polypeptide(L)'
;MRRAFTLVELIVVIVVLAILSGAAIVRYYDYSDHAKHAADTGSLAGINEALNQKYLANRMVDAAASAWVTLPAHVAPALEFDALPFGIVINNGEFVDQRGNRYQFIPETVSSPARIGLAAAGAGGAGGAGGAGGAGGAGGAGGAGGAGAAAIHPLVALALLAPWGFRPKRGTNGGPMCAARR
;
A
#
# COMPACT_ATOMS: atom_id res chain seq x y z
N MET A 1 -62.62 20.66 7.86
CA MET A 1 -62.25 21.85 7.08
C MET A 1 -60.80 21.70 6.65
N ARG A 2 -60.50 21.57 5.36
CA ARG A 2 -59.13 21.46 4.85
C ARG A 2 -58.62 22.89 4.60
N ARG A 3 -57.65 23.35 5.39
CA ARG A 3 -56.93 24.61 5.11
C ARG A 3 -55.97 24.34 3.97
N ALA A 4 -56.21 24.97 2.83
CA ALA A 4 -55.27 24.96 1.72
C ALA A 4 -54.11 25.91 2.07
N PHE A 5 -52.88 25.41 1.92
CA PHE A 5 -51.67 26.23 1.96
C PHE A 5 -51.78 27.31 0.89
N THR A 6 -51.48 28.56 1.26
CA THR A 6 -51.49 29.66 0.29
C THR A 6 -50.36 29.46 -0.72
N LEU A 7 -50.56 29.87 -1.98
CA LEU A 7 -49.53 29.76 -3.02
C LEU A 7 -48.23 30.43 -2.56
N VAL A 8 -48.34 31.56 -1.86
CA VAL A 8 -47.21 32.30 -1.29
C VAL A 8 -46.37 31.48 -0.31
N GLU A 9 -47.02 30.63 0.50
CA GLU A 9 -46.31 29.81 1.48
C GLU A 9 -45.48 28.73 0.78
N LEU A 10 -46.04 28.16 -0.30
CA LEU A 10 -45.33 27.20 -1.14
C LEU A 10 -44.10 27.85 -1.80
N ILE A 11 -44.23 29.06 -2.36
CA ILE A 11 -43.09 29.71 -3.04
C ILE A 11 -41.95 30.03 -2.08
N VAL A 12 -42.28 30.50 -0.88
CA VAL A 12 -41.27 30.89 0.10
C VAL A 12 -40.49 29.66 0.56
N VAL A 13 -41.17 28.54 0.80
CA VAL A 13 -40.51 27.29 1.21
C VAL A 13 -39.55 26.78 0.13
N ILE A 14 -39.96 26.74 -1.14
CA ILE A 14 -39.07 26.25 -2.20
C ILE A 14 -37.86 27.17 -2.41
N VAL A 15 -38.02 28.49 -2.26
CA VAL A 15 -36.91 29.45 -2.37
C VAL A 15 -35.93 29.28 -1.21
N VAL A 16 -36.44 29.13 0.01
CA VAL A 16 -35.58 28.87 1.18
C VAL A 16 -34.83 27.54 1.04
N LEU A 17 -35.51 26.47 0.62
CA LEU A 17 -34.87 25.18 0.37
C LEU A 17 -33.83 25.25 -0.74
N ALA A 18 -34.07 26.02 -1.81
CA ALA A 18 -33.11 26.21 -2.89
C ALA A 18 -31.82 26.87 -2.41
N ILE A 19 -31.93 27.92 -1.58
CA ILE A 19 -30.76 28.64 -1.04
C ILE A 19 -30.02 27.77 -0.02
N LEU A 20 -30.74 27.13 0.91
CA LEU A 20 -30.12 26.27 1.93
C LEU A 20 -29.45 25.04 1.32
N SER A 21 -30.06 24.44 0.30
CA SER A 21 -29.47 23.29 -0.40
C SER A 21 -28.18 23.69 -1.13
N GLY A 22 -28.17 24.82 -1.83
CA GLY A 22 -26.98 25.31 -2.52
C GLY A 22 -25.81 25.55 -1.56
N ALA A 23 -26.05 26.17 -0.41
CA ALA A 23 -25.01 26.46 0.58
C ALA A 23 -24.52 25.20 1.33
N ALA A 24 -25.39 24.21 1.56
CA ALA A 24 -25.04 23.00 2.29
C ALA A 24 -24.11 22.05 1.50
N ILE A 25 -24.26 21.99 0.17
CA ILE A 25 -23.52 21.04 -0.68
C ILE A 25 -22.01 21.28 -0.63
N VAL A 26 -21.55 22.54 -0.72
CA VAL A 26 -20.11 22.86 -0.76
C VAL A 26 -19.42 22.34 0.50
N ARG A 27 -20.02 22.57 1.67
CA ARG A 27 -19.44 22.16 2.96
C ARG A 27 -19.52 20.64 3.19
N TYR A 28 -20.52 19.97 2.61
CA TYR A 28 -20.68 18.53 2.73
C TYR A 28 -19.53 17.75 2.06
N TYR A 29 -19.03 18.22 0.92
CA TYR A 29 -17.91 17.57 0.24
C TYR A 29 -16.61 17.66 1.05
N ASP A 30 -16.29 18.83 1.60
CA ASP A 30 -15.10 19.00 2.45
C ASP A 30 -15.15 18.10 3.69
N TYR A 31 -16.31 17.99 4.33
CA TYR A 31 -16.49 17.10 5.48
C TYR A 31 -16.37 15.63 5.13
N SER A 32 -16.89 15.23 3.98
CA SER A 32 -16.79 13.84 3.51
C SER A 32 -15.33 13.47 3.23
N ASP A 33 -14.56 14.37 2.61
CA ASP A 33 -13.16 14.12 2.29
C ASP A 33 -12.25 14.13 3.52
N HIS A 34 -12.50 15.04 4.48
CA HIS A 34 -11.81 15.02 5.77
C HIS A 34 -12.14 13.76 6.58
N ALA A 35 -13.39 13.30 6.57
CA ALA A 35 -13.79 12.06 7.24
C ALA A 35 -13.09 10.84 6.65
N LYS A 36 -13.01 10.75 5.31
CA LYS A 36 -12.27 9.68 4.61
C LYS A 36 -10.79 9.72 4.97
N HIS A 37 -10.16 10.89 4.88
CA HIS A 37 -8.75 11.05 5.23
C HIS A 37 -8.46 10.64 6.69
N ALA A 38 -9.31 11.00 7.64
CA ALA A 38 -9.18 10.58 9.03
C ALA A 38 -9.33 9.06 9.20
N ALA A 39 -10.26 8.43 8.47
CA ALA A 39 -10.44 6.98 8.48
C ALA A 39 -9.27 6.22 7.85
N ASP A 40 -8.74 6.73 6.73
CA ASP A 40 -7.61 6.15 6.00
C ASP A 40 -6.34 6.24 6.85
N THR A 41 -6.07 7.41 7.45
CA THR A 41 -4.91 7.59 8.36
C THR A 41 -4.98 6.70 9.59
N GLY A 42 -6.16 6.52 10.19
CA GLY A 42 -6.37 5.57 11.29
C GLY A 42 -6.11 4.13 10.86
N SER A 43 -6.59 3.74 9.68
CA SER A 43 -6.39 2.40 9.13
C SER A 43 -4.91 2.12 8.80
N LEU A 44 -4.21 3.10 8.23
CA LEU A 44 -2.76 3.00 7.95
C LEU A 44 -1.93 2.92 9.23
N ALA A 45 -2.30 3.65 10.27
CA ALA A 45 -1.64 3.54 11.58
C ALA A 45 -1.82 2.13 12.17
N GLY A 46 -3.03 1.57 12.09
CA GLY A 46 -3.31 0.20 12.51
C GLY A 46 -2.51 -0.84 11.73
N ILE A 47 -2.41 -0.71 10.40
CA ILE A 47 -1.59 -1.60 9.58
C ILE A 47 -0.10 -1.50 9.96
N ASN A 48 0.43 -0.29 10.14
CA ASN A 48 1.84 -0.12 10.52
C ASN A 48 2.16 -0.73 11.90
N GLU A 49 1.25 -0.64 12.86
CA GLU A 49 1.42 -1.29 14.17
C GLU A 49 1.42 -2.82 14.04
N ALA A 50 0.48 -3.38 13.28
CA ALA A 50 0.44 -4.82 13.03
C ALA A 50 1.69 -5.32 12.29
N LEU A 51 2.23 -4.55 11.34
CA LEU A 51 3.49 -4.87 10.67
C LEU A 51 4.68 -4.84 11.64
N ASN A 52 4.70 -3.91 12.59
CA ASN A 52 5.72 -3.87 13.64
C ASN A 52 5.61 -5.08 14.58
N GLN A 53 4.39 -5.44 14.99
CA GLN A 53 4.15 -6.64 15.80
C GLN A 53 4.58 -7.90 15.05
N LYS A 54 4.30 -8.01 13.74
CA LYS A 54 4.74 -9.12 12.89
C LYS A 54 6.26 -9.20 12.78
N TYR A 55 6.93 -8.05 12.60
CA TYR A 55 8.38 -7.96 12.60
C TYR A 55 8.97 -8.50 13.91
N LEU A 56 8.45 -8.06 15.06
CA LEU A 56 8.90 -8.55 16.36
C LEU A 56 8.68 -10.06 16.50
N ALA A 57 7.51 -10.57 16.10
CA ALA A 57 7.22 -12.00 16.13
C ALA A 57 8.22 -12.81 15.29
N ASN A 58 8.57 -12.32 14.10
CA ASN A 58 9.57 -12.96 13.23
C ASN A 58 10.97 -12.98 13.90
N ARG A 59 11.33 -11.93 14.64
CA ARG A 59 12.62 -11.85 15.37
C ARG A 59 12.69 -12.75 16.58
N MET A 60 11.57 -12.99 17.26
CA MET A 60 11.53 -13.86 18.43
C MET A 60 11.77 -15.33 18.09
N VAL A 61 11.47 -15.74 16.86
CA VAL A 61 11.58 -17.13 16.39
C VAL A 61 12.67 -17.32 15.33
N ASP A 62 13.51 -16.30 15.09
CA ASP A 62 14.53 -16.28 14.04
C ASP A 62 13.98 -16.75 12.67
N ALA A 63 12.80 -16.23 12.30
CA ALA A 63 12.10 -16.62 11.10
C ALA A 63 12.94 -16.39 9.83
N ALA A 64 12.93 -17.37 8.93
CA ALA A 64 13.59 -17.26 7.63
C ALA A 64 13.07 -16.06 6.83
N ALA A 65 13.92 -15.49 5.97
CA ALA A 65 13.58 -14.31 5.17
C ALA A 65 12.36 -14.49 4.24
N SER A 66 12.00 -15.73 3.91
CA SER A 66 10.79 -16.06 3.16
C SER A 66 9.49 -15.76 3.91
N ALA A 67 9.53 -15.62 5.23
CA ALA A 67 8.37 -15.30 6.07
C ALA A 67 8.19 -13.79 6.31
N TRP A 68 9.10 -12.96 5.78
CA TRP A 68 9.09 -11.51 5.97
C TRP A 68 8.11 -10.83 5.03
N VAL A 69 7.60 -9.67 5.46
CA VAL A 69 6.67 -8.88 4.66
C VAL A 69 7.46 -8.04 3.65
N THR A 70 7.70 -8.61 2.47
CA THR A 70 8.52 -8.01 1.41
C THR A 70 7.74 -7.53 0.19
N LEU A 71 6.47 -7.95 0.05
CA LEU A 71 5.57 -7.50 -1.00
C LEU A 71 4.25 -6.97 -0.39
N PRO A 72 3.59 -6.01 -1.06
CA PRO A 72 2.28 -5.49 -0.64
C PRO A 72 1.23 -6.58 -0.42
N ALA A 73 1.23 -7.61 -1.28
CA ALA A 73 0.30 -8.74 -1.18
C ALA A 73 0.47 -9.56 0.11
N HIS A 74 1.64 -9.50 0.76
CA HIS A 74 1.90 -10.20 2.02
C HIS A 74 1.43 -9.41 3.25
N VAL A 75 0.94 -8.18 3.08
CA VAL A 75 0.45 -7.37 4.20
C VAL A 75 -0.87 -7.92 4.73
N ALA A 76 -1.82 -8.32 3.89
CA ALA A 76 -3.10 -8.88 4.36
C ALA A 76 -2.87 -10.11 5.27
N PRO A 77 -2.05 -11.11 4.87
CA PRO A 77 -1.67 -12.23 5.74
C PRO A 77 -0.86 -11.87 6.98
N ALA A 78 -0.26 -10.69 7.03
CA ALA A 78 0.45 -10.20 8.21
C ALA A 78 -0.49 -9.60 9.26
N LEU A 79 -1.74 -9.27 8.89
CA LEU A 79 -2.76 -8.75 9.79
C LEU A 79 -3.51 -9.90 10.48
N GLU A 80 -4.04 -9.64 11.68
CA GLU A 80 -4.74 -10.65 12.50
C GLU A 80 -5.94 -11.30 11.78
N PHE A 81 -6.65 -10.52 10.95
CA PHE A 81 -7.84 -10.98 10.23
C PHE A 81 -7.56 -11.45 8.79
N ASP A 82 -6.28 -11.58 8.38
CA ASP A 82 -5.87 -11.96 7.02
C ASP A 82 -6.55 -11.10 5.92
N ALA A 83 -6.84 -9.84 6.24
CA ALA A 83 -7.62 -8.95 5.40
C ALA A 83 -7.24 -7.49 5.65
N LEU A 84 -7.25 -6.69 4.59
CA LEU A 84 -7.07 -5.25 4.70
C LEU A 84 -8.33 -4.59 5.26
N PRO A 85 -8.19 -3.51 6.06
CA PRO A 85 -9.31 -2.68 6.48
C PRO A 85 -10.12 -2.15 5.29
N PHE A 86 -11.43 -2.00 5.48
CA PHE A 86 -12.32 -1.47 4.44
C PHE A 86 -11.85 -0.10 3.95
N GLY A 87 -11.80 0.05 2.62
CA GLY A 87 -11.40 1.29 1.97
C GLY A 87 -9.94 1.36 1.53
N ILE A 88 -9.09 0.45 2.00
CA ILE A 88 -7.73 0.29 1.49
C ILE A 88 -7.67 -0.97 0.64
N VAL A 89 -7.26 -0.82 -0.61
CA VAL A 89 -7.09 -1.92 -1.56
C VAL A 89 -5.67 -1.94 -2.11
N ILE A 90 -5.21 -3.10 -2.57
CA ILE A 90 -3.95 -3.20 -3.31
C ILE A 90 -4.26 -3.14 -4.80
N ASN A 91 -3.70 -2.16 -5.50
CA ASN A 91 -3.82 -2.00 -6.93
C ASN A 91 -2.43 -1.85 -7.55
N ASN A 92 -2.08 -2.70 -8.53
CA ASN A 92 -0.76 -2.72 -9.18
C ASN A 92 0.44 -2.77 -8.23
N GLY A 93 0.29 -3.40 -7.05
CA GLY A 93 1.36 -3.48 -6.05
C GLY A 93 1.52 -2.23 -5.18
N GLU A 94 0.54 -1.32 -5.17
CA GLU A 94 0.50 -0.18 -4.27
C GLU A 94 -0.79 -0.21 -3.45
N PHE A 95 -0.74 0.35 -2.25
CA PHE A 95 -1.95 0.53 -1.45
C PHE A 95 -2.68 1.79 -1.93
N VAL A 96 -3.99 1.69 -2.10
CA VAL A 96 -4.84 2.77 -2.59
C VAL A 96 -6.01 2.95 -1.63
N ASP A 97 -6.29 4.20 -1.26
CA ASP A 97 -7.46 4.55 -0.44
C ASP A 97 -8.74 4.74 -1.28
N GLN A 98 -9.85 5.06 -0.60
CA GLN A 98 -11.14 5.35 -1.24
C GLN A 98 -11.15 6.62 -2.11
N ARG A 99 -10.12 7.47 -1.98
CA ARG A 99 -9.95 8.73 -2.71
C ARG A 99 -9.04 8.57 -3.93
N GLY A 100 -8.37 7.43 -4.06
CA GLY A 100 -7.41 7.14 -5.13
C GLY A 100 -5.97 7.56 -4.82
N ASN A 101 -5.66 7.95 -3.58
CA ASN A 101 -4.29 8.24 -3.17
C ASN A 101 -3.50 6.94 -3.06
N ARG A 102 -2.25 6.98 -3.53
CA ARG A 102 -1.34 5.84 -3.54
C ARG A 102 -0.36 5.95 -2.38
N TYR A 103 -0.14 4.83 -1.71
CA TYR A 103 0.80 4.71 -0.62
C TYR A 103 1.94 3.77 -1.01
N GLN A 104 3.14 4.23 -0.71
CA GLN A 104 4.36 3.48 -0.94
C GLN A 104 4.55 2.46 0.17
N PHE A 105 4.71 1.21 -0.25
CA PHE A 105 5.16 0.15 0.62
C PHE A 105 6.68 0.17 0.72
N ILE A 106 7.21 0.22 1.94
CA ILE A 106 8.61 -0.06 2.21
C ILE A 106 8.70 -1.47 2.80
N PRO A 107 9.44 -2.39 2.15
CA PRO A 107 9.54 -3.77 2.58
C PRO A 107 10.28 -3.90 3.92
N GLU A 108 9.97 -4.98 4.62
CA GLU A 108 10.71 -5.40 5.81
C GLU A 108 12.17 -5.69 5.45
N THR A 109 13.08 -5.26 6.32
CA THR A 109 14.53 -5.52 6.20
C THR A 109 15.04 -6.12 7.50
N VAL A 110 16.33 -6.50 7.52
CA VAL A 110 16.98 -7.07 8.71
C VAL A 110 16.91 -6.13 9.92
N SER A 111 16.96 -4.82 9.68
CA SER A 111 17.06 -3.80 10.72
C SER A 111 15.81 -2.91 10.84
N SER A 112 14.76 -3.17 10.05
CA SER A 112 13.59 -2.29 10.03
C SER A 112 12.32 -3.04 9.62
N PRO A 113 11.18 -2.77 10.28
CA PRO A 113 9.89 -3.37 9.94
C PRO A 113 9.38 -2.89 8.58
N ALA A 114 8.48 -3.67 7.98
CA ALA A 114 7.67 -3.21 6.86
C ALA A 114 6.79 -2.04 7.30
N ARG A 115 6.56 -1.08 6.39
CA ARG A 115 5.75 0.11 6.68
C ARG A 115 5.11 0.64 5.41
N ILE A 116 3.98 1.29 5.60
CA ILE A 116 3.23 1.97 4.55
C ILE A 116 3.31 3.47 4.83
N GLY A 117 3.85 4.22 3.87
CA GLY A 117 3.92 5.67 3.90
C GLY A 117 3.19 6.28 2.71
N LEU A 118 2.80 7.55 2.80
CA LEU A 118 2.34 8.27 1.62
C LEU A 118 3.46 8.23 0.58
N ALA A 119 3.19 7.72 -0.62
CA ALA A 119 4.17 7.83 -1.70
C ALA A 119 4.52 9.31 -1.82
N ALA A 120 5.80 9.66 -1.81
CA ALA A 120 6.21 11.05 -1.89
C ALA A 120 5.52 11.66 -3.11
N ALA A 121 4.50 12.49 -2.86
CA ALA A 121 3.78 13.16 -3.92
C ALA A 121 4.81 14.01 -4.66
N GLY A 122 4.99 13.76 -5.95
CA GLY A 122 5.58 14.76 -6.83
C GLY A 122 4.87 16.07 -6.55
N ALA A 123 5.65 17.11 -6.25
CA ALA A 123 5.20 18.40 -5.77
C ALA A 123 3.90 18.88 -6.45
N GLY A 124 2.78 18.86 -5.73
CA GLY A 124 1.52 19.40 -6.24
C GLY A 124 0.28 18.95 -5.47
N GLY A 125 -0.35 19.89 -4.76
CA GLY A 125 -1.71 19.79 -4.21
C GLY A 125 -1.75 19.64 -2.69
N ALA A 126 -1.57 20.71 -1.91
CA ALA A 126 -2.62 21.66 -1.50
C ALA A 126 -3.51 21.13 -0.35
N GLY A 127 -3.51 21.86 0.77
CA GLY A 127 -4.60 21.82 1.76
C GLY A 127 -4.29 21.10 3.08
N GLY A 128 -3.21 21.45 3.77
CA GLY A 128 -3.09 21.15 5.20
C GLY A 128 -4.08 22.01 5.99
N ALA A 129 -5.27 21.48 6.25
CA ALA A 129 -6.23 22.06 7.20
C ALA A 129 -6.19 21.25 8.51
N GLY A 130 -5.62 21.88 9.55
CA GLY A 130 -5.98 21.71 10.96
C GLY A 130 -5.87 20.31 11.56
N GLY A 131 -4.66 19.91 11.96
CA GLY A 131 -4.50 18.89 13.00
C GLY A 131 -4.76 19.48 14.38
N ALA A 132 -5.93 19.23 14.96
CA ALA A 132 -6.15 19.34 16.40
C ALA A 132 -6.12 17.94 17.01
N GLY A 133 -5.25 17.73 17.99
CA GLY A 133 -5.34 16.62 18.95
C GLY A 133 -4.41 15.45 18.69
N GLY A 134 -3.34 15.38 19.48
CA GLY A 134 -2.46 14.22 19.56
C GLY A 134 -1.28 14.48 20.49
N ALA A 135 -1.55 14.72 21.77
CA ALA A 135 -0.50 14.68 22.79
C ALA A 135 -0.08 13.22 23.00
N GLY A 136 1.15 12.87 22.58
CA GLY A 136 1.72 11.56 22.84
C GLY A 136 3.14 11.46 22.31
N GLY A 137 4.12 11.50 23.21
CA GLY A 137 5.50 11.10 22.90
C GLY A 137 6.55 12.00 23.52
N ALA A 138 6.81 11.84 24.82
CA ALA A 138 8.12 12.15 25.37
C ALA A 138 9.12 11.08 24.87
N GLY A 139 10.29 11.53 24.40
CA GLY A 139 11.39 10.71 23.86
C GLY A 139 11.98 9.73 24.89
N GLY A 140 13.00 8.93 24.59
CA GLY A 140 13.94 8.92 23.47
C GLY A 140 15.28 8.41 24.03
N ALA A 141 15.90 7.45 23.36
CA ALA A 141 17.33 7.10 23.39
C ALA A 141 17.51 6.08 22.24
N GLY A 142 18.41 6.20 21.27
CA GLY A 142 19.74 6.76 21.25
C GLY A 142 20.66 5.66 20.71
N GLY A 143 21.50 5.95 19.71
CA GLY A 143 22.56 5.01 19.30
C GLY A 143 22.89 5.06 17.81
N ALA A 144 24.14 5.39 17.50
CA ALA A 144 24.67 5.78 16.20
C ALA A 144 25.35 4.65 15.42
N GLY A 145 25.68 4.95 14.16
CA GLY A 145 26.69 4.27 13.33
C GLY A 145 26.09 3.44 12.20
N GLY A 146 26.51 3.51 10.94
CA GLY A 146 27.63 4.19 10.31
C GLY A 146 27.56 3.96 8.79
N ALA A 147 28.39 4.72 8.09
CA ALA A 147 28.67 4.79 6.65
C ALA A 147 28.25 3.63 5.72
N GLY A 148 27.79 4.00 4.52
CA GLY A 148 27.72 3.08 3.38
C GLY A 148 27.04 3.68 2.15
N ALA A 149 27.65 4.71 1.55
CA ALA A 149 27.30 5.13 0.21
C ALA A 149 27.57 3.98 -0.79
N ALA A 150 26.55 3.54 -1.52
CA ALA A 150 26.76 2.85 -2.79
C ALA A 150 25.57 3.12 -3.71
N ALA A 151 25.87 3.87 -4.75
CA ALA A 151 25.01 4.15 -5.87
C ALA A 151 24.57 2.86 -6.60
N ILE A 152 23.28 2.80 -6.90
CA ILE A 152 22.68 2.48 -8.21
C ILE A 152 23.49 1.55 -9.13
N HIS A 153 23.02 0.32 -9.36
CA HIS A 153 23.14 -0.37 -10.65
C HIS A 153 22.03 -1.44 -10.81
N PRO A 154 21.13 -1.31 -11.81
CA PRO A 154 20.32 -2.41 -12.29
C PRO A 154 20.98 -3.03 -13.54
N LEU A 155 20.98 -4.36 -13.67
CA LEU A 155 20.84 -5.15 -14.92
C LEU A 155 21.35 -6.59 -14.75
N VAL A 156 20.40 -7.53 -14.65
CA VAL A 156 20.24 -8.74 -15.48
C VAL A 156 21.36 -9.81 -15.54
N ALA A 157 20.91 -11.05 -15.22
CA ALA A 157 21.36 -12.36 -15.69
C ALA A 157 22.76 -12.85 -15.22
N LEU A 158 23.05 -14.14 -15.05
CA LEU A 158 22.59 -15.33 -15.75
C LEU A 158 23.05 -16.57 -14.93
N ALA A 159 22.14 -17.55 -14.81
CA ALA A 159 22.33 -18.99 -14.64
C ALA A 159 23.60 -19.53 -13.93
N LEU A 160 23.42 -20.15 -12.75
CA LEU A 160 24.32 -21.20 -12.28
C LEU A 160 23.52 -22.38 -11.71
N LEU A 161 23.09 -23.29 -12.59
CA LEU A 161 22.62 -24.62 -12.21
C LEU A 161 22.85 -25.59 -13.37
N ALA A 162 23.95 -26.33 -13.32
CA ALA A 162 24.02 -27.77 -13.60
C ALA A 162 25.49 -28.24 -13.58
N PRO A 163 25.82 -29.28 -12.81
CA PRO A 163 27.06 -30.03 -12.99
C PRO A 163 26.87 -30.99 -14.16
N TRP A 164 27.92 -31.26 -14.94
CA TRP A 164 28.27 -32.58 -15.51
C TRP A 164 29.38 -32.40 -16.55
N GLY A 165 30.45 -33.17 -16.37
CA GLY A 165 31.61 -33.15 -17.23
C GLY A 165 31.35 -33.83 -18.57
N PHE A 166 31.87 -33.23 -19.64
CA PHE A 166 32.31 -33.97 -20.81
C PHE A 166 33.30 -33.11 -21.63
N ARG A 167 34.53 -33.60 -21.80
CA ARG A 167 35.55 -33.02 -22.69
C ARG A 167 35.34 -33.54 -24.13
N PRO A 168 35.74 -32.78 -25.18
CA PRO A 168 35.19 -32.97 -26.53
C PRO A 168 36.06 -33.77 -27.52
N LYS A 169 35.40 -34.09 -28.65
CA LYS A 169 35.88 -34.37 -30.03
C LYS A 169 36.45 -35.75 -30.40
N ARG A 170 35.73 -36.42 -31.32
CA ARG A 170 36.17 -36.60 -32.72
C ARG A 170 35.00 -37.02 -33.61
N GLY A 171 34.77 -36.26 -34.68
CA GLY A 171 33.77 -36.58 -35.70
C GLY A 171 34.33 -37.55 -36.74
N THR A 172 33.45 -38.36 -37.33
CA THR A 172 33.54 -38.81 -38.72
C THR A 172 32.14 -39.04 -39.27
N ASN A 173 31.97 -38.63 -40.52
CA ASN A 173 30.76 -38.63 -41.33
C ASN A 173 30.33 -40.06 -41.72
N GLY A 174 29.04 -40.26 -42.03
CA GLY A 174 28.64 -41.32 -42.96
C GLY A 174 27.22 -41.87 -42.87
N GLY A 175 26.24 -41.15 -43.45
CA GLY A 175 25.20 -41.73 -44.31
C GLY A 175 23.98 -42.47 -43.69
N PRO A 176 22.77 -42.34 -44.29
CA PRO A 176 21.56 -43.05 -43.85
C PRO A 176 21.25 -44.30 -44.71
N MET A 177 20.98 -45.44 -44.08
CA MET A 177 20.32 -46.61 -44.72
C MET A 177 19.50 -47.32 -43.63
N CYS A 178 18.16 -47.27 -43.65
CA CYS A 178 17.22 -48.05 -44.45
C CYS A 178 17.01 -49.51 -43.94
N ALA A 179 15.82 -49.74 -43.37
CA ALA A 179 14.96 -50.95 -43.37
C ALA A 179 15.53 -52.37 -43.17
N ALA A 180 14.90 -53.12 -42.23
CA ALA A 180 14.42 -54.52 -42.31
C ALA A 180 14.52 -55.18 -40.91
N ARG A 181 13.39 -55.47 -40.25
CA ARG A 181 12.70 -56.77 -40.28
C ARG A 181 13.58 -57.94 -39.82
N ARG A 182 13.52 -58.29 -38.54
CA ARG A 182 12.94 -59.55 -38.03
C ARG A 182 12.84 -59.53 -36.52
#